data_AF-A0A844KHU8-F1
#
_entry.id   AF-A0A844KHU8-F1
#
_cell.length_a   1.000
_cell.length_b   1.000
_cell.length_c   1.000
_cell.angle_alpha   90.00
_cell.angle_beta   90.00
_cell.angle_gamma   90.00
#
_symmetry.space_group_name_H-M   'P 1'
#
loop_
_entity.id
_entity.type
_entity.pdbx_description
1 polymer ?
#
loop_
_entity_poly.entity_id
_entity_poly.type
_entity_poly.pdbx_seq_one_letter_code
_entity_poly.pdbx_strand_id
1 'polypeptide(L)'
;MPPKIHLKSVGDHITVFGFDIAYYGIVIGIGILAGLMMAVMEAKRTHQNVEDYNDLAIYGVIFSIIGARAYYVIFSWDMYKDDIKNIINIREGGLAIYGGVITAIVVVFIFAKIKGLSPFLLFDTGRFGLITGQMIGRWGNFFNREAFGEYTNGLFVMRLPVSQLLAGTIVVISAILIIAGRKKAAALQK
;
A
#
# COMPACT_ATOMS: atom_id res chain seq x y z
N MET A 1 22.94 0.14 -28.08
CA MET A 1 22.31 0.40 -26.78
C MET A 1 21.02 -0.43 -26.75
N PRO A 2 20.74 -1.23 -25.71
CA PRO A 2 19.47 -1.97 -25.65
C PRO A 2 18.29 -0.98 -25.70
N PRO A 3 17.15 -1.35 -26.32
CA PRO A 3 15.96 -0.52 -26.33
C PRO A 3 15.54 -0.20 -24.89
N LYS A 4 15.29 1.07 -24.59
CA LYS A 4 14.94 1.55 -23.25
C LYS A 4 13.48 1.95 -23.24
N ILE A 5 12.74 1.49 -22.23
CA ILE A 5 11.33 1.82 -22.07
C ILE A 5 11.26 3.24 -21.51
N HIS A 6 10.64 4.15 -22.27
CA HIS A 6 10.43 5.54 -21.88
C HIS A 6 8.94 5.86 -21.94
N LEU A 7 8.30 5.97 -20.78
CA LEU A 7 6.93 6.45 -20.67
C LEU A 7 6.96 7.98 -20.55
N LYS A 8 6.36 8.69 -21.51
CA LYS A 8 6.28 10.17 -21.47
C LYS A 8 5.47 10.65 -20.26
N SER A 9 4.41 9.92 -19.95
CA SER A 9 3.59 10.11 -18.75
C SER A 9 2.92 8.78 -18.41
N VAL A 10 2.78 8.50 -17.12
CA VAL A 10 1.90 7.47 -16.58
C VAL A 10 0.73 8.22 -15.97
N GLY A 11 -0.51 8.01 -16.43
CA GLY A 11 -1.66 8.67 -15.82
C GLY A 11 -1.71 8.34 -14.31
N ASP A 12 -2.12 9.30 -13.50
CA ASP A 12 -2.18 9.20 -12.04
C ASP A 12 -3.60 9.31 -11.49
N HIS A 13 -4.53 9.95 -12.23
CA HIS A 13 -5.93 10.06 -11.88
C HIS A 13 -6.86 10.06 -13.10
N ILE A 14 -8.15 9.92 -12.83
CA ILE A 14 -9.24 10.22 -13.77
C ILE A 14 -10.20 11.23 -13.11
N THR A 15 -10.58 12.26 -13.85
CA THR A 15 -11.55 13.26 -13.39
C THR A 15 -12.95 12.84 -13.81
N VAL A 16 -13.84 12.67 -12.84
CA VAL A 16 -15.25 12.31 -13.04
C VAL A 16 -16.12 13.35 -12.36
N PHE A 17 -16.95 14.06 -13.13
CA PHE A 17 -17.81 15.15 -12.63
C PHE A 17 -17.08 16.23 -11.79
N GLY A 18 -15.82 16.54 -12.15
CA GLY A 18 -14.99 17.52 -11.43
C GLY A 18 -14.29 16.97 -10.18
N PHE A 19 -14.37 15.66 -9.92
CA PHE A 19 -13.64 14.99 -8.84
C PHE A 19 -12.52 14.13 -9.39
N ASP A 20 -11.31 14.33 -8.88
CA ASP A 20 -10.15 13.53 -9.25
C ASP A 20 -10.11 12.23 -8.43
N ILE A 21 -10.11 11.11 -9.14
CA ILE A 21 -9.99 9.76 -8.57
C ILE A 21 -8.63 9.22 -8.96
N ALA A 22 -7.74 9.10 -7.96
CA ALA A 22 -6.41 8.55 -8.16
C ALA A 22 -6.47 7.09 -8.59
N TYR A 23 -5.68 6.71 -9.61
CA TYR A 23 -5.53 5.32 -10.04
C TYR A 23 -5.03 4.42 -8.92
N TYR A 24 -4.20 4.95 -8.03
CA TYR A 24 -3.78 4.24 -6.82
C TYR A 24 -4.98 3.76 -6.01
N GLY A 25 -5.95 4.64 -5.74
CA GLY A 25 -7.17 4.29 -5.01
C GLY A 25 -8.02 3.24 -5.73
N ILE A 26 -8.14 3.37 -7.06
CA ILE A 26 -8.88 2.40 -7.90
C ILE A 26 -8.23 1.02 -7.81
N VAL A 27 -6.90 0.95 -7.99
CA VAL A 27 -6.15 -0.32 -7.94
C VAL A 27 -6.22 -0.95 -6.56
N ILE A 28 -6.12 -0.17 -5.48
CA ILE A 28 -6.29 -0.68 -4.12
C ILE A 28 -7.70 -1.22 -3.91
N GLY A 29 -8.74 -0.51 -4.38
CA GLY A 29 -10.13 -0.98 -4.34
C GLY A 29 -10.32 -2.31 -5.06
N ILE A 30 -9.77 -2.44 -6.27
CA ILE A 30 -9.76 -3.70 -7.03
C ILE A 30 -9.01 -4.79 -6.27
N GLY A 31 -7.87 -4.46 -5.66
CA GLY A 31 -7.08 -5.40 -4.87
C GLY A 31 -7.84 -5.94 -3.65
N ILE A 32 -8.60 -5.09 -2.97
CA ILE A 32 -9.47 -5.49 -1.84
C ILE A 32 -10.57 -6.43 -2.33
N LEU A 33 -11.27 -6.08 -3.41
CA LEU A 33 -12.36 -6.90 -3.95
C LEU A 33 -11.86 -8.26 -4.46
N ALA A 34 -10.75 -8.27 -5.20
CA ALA A 34 -10.12 -9.49 -5.68
C ALA A 34 -9.59 -10.35 -4.51
N GLY A 35 -9.02 -9.71 -3.49
CA GLY A 35 -8.57 -10.39 -2.28
C GLY A 35 -9.73 -11.06 -1.53
N LEU A 36 -10.84 -10.35 -1.34
CA LEU A 36 -12.06 -10.90 -0.76
C LEU A 36 -12.60 -12.07 -1.61
N MET A 37 -12.67 -11.90 -2.93
CA MET A 37 -13.12 -12.97 -3.84
C MET A 37 -12.28 -14.24 -3.66
N MET A 38 -10.95 -14.11 -3.56
CA MET A 38 -10.06 -15.25 -3.35
C MET A 38 -10.27 -15.92 -1.99
N ALA A 39 -10.43 -15.14 -0.91
CA ALA A 39 -10.73 -15.68 0.42
C ALA A 39 -12.09 -16.41 0.43
N VAL A 40 -13.11 -15.83 -0.22
CA VAL A 40 -14.45 -16.45 -0.35
C VAL A 40 -14.40 -17.73 -1.18
N MET A 41 -13.63 -17.76 -2.27
CA MET A 41 -13.45 -18.97 -3.07
C MET A 41 -12.81 -20.08 -2.25
N GLU A 42 -11.79 -19.76 -1.45
CA GLU A 42 -11.14 -20.72 -0.57
C GLU A 42 -12.06 -21.20 0.56
N ALA A 43 -12.84 -20.28 1.15
CA ALA A 43 -13.84 -20.61 2.16
C ALA A 43 -14.88 -21.60 1.60
N LYS A 44 -15.39 -21.35 0.39
CA LYS A 44 -16.31 -22.28 -0.30
C LYS A 44 -15.66 -23.65 -0.55
N ARG A 45 -14.41 -23.66 -1.03
CA ARG A 45 -13.65 -24.89 -1.30
C ARG A 45 -13.43 -25.74 -0.05
N THR A 46 -13.33 -25.10 1.11
CA THR A 46 -13.07 -25.73 2.42
C THR A 46 -14.32 -25.86 3.29
N HIS A 47 -15.51 -25.66 2.71
CA HIS A 47 -16.82 -25.79 3.37
C HIS A 47 -17.01 -24.86 4.58
N GLN A 48 -16.38 -23.69 4.57
CA GLN A 48 -16.54 -22.65 5.57
C GLN A 48 -17.70 -21.71 5.20
N ASN A 49 -18.23 -21.00 6.20
CA ASN A 49 -19.27 -20.00 5.98
C ASN A 49 -18.69 -18.76 5.29
N VAL A 50 -19.18 -18.48 4.08
CA VAL A 50 -18.74 -17.35 3.24
C VAL A 50 -19.08 -16.00 3.87
N GLU A 51 -20.20 -15.90 4.57
CA GLU A 51 -20.63 -14.63 5.15
C GLU A 51 -19.70 -14.16 6.25
N ASP A 52 -19.03 -15.08 6.96
CA ASP A 52 -18.03 -14.69 7.96
C ASP A 52 -16.83 -13.97 7.31
N TYR A 53 -16.48 -14.29 6.06
CA TYR A 53 -15.41 -13.61 5.32
C TYR A 53 -15.86 -12.28 4.74
N ASN A 54 -17.11 -12.16 4.29
CA ASN A 54 -17.69 -10.89 3.87
C ASN A 54 -17.75 -9.91 5.04
N ASP A 55 -18.30 -10.36 6.18
CA ASP A 55 -18.36 -9.59 7.42
C ASP A 55 -16.95 -9.16 7.86
N LEU A 56 -16.02 -10.12 7.93
CA LEU A 56 -14.65 -9.87 8.34
C LEU A 56 -13.95 -8.85 7.43
N ALA A 57 -14.19 -8.89 6.12
CA ALA A 57 -13.60 -7.92 5.19
C ALA A 57 -14.14 -6.51 5.41
N ILE A 58 -15.45 -6.36 5.65
CA ILE A 58 -16.06 -5.06 5.94
C ILE A 58 -15.47 -4.47 7.22
N TYR A 59 -15.48 -5.22 8.32
CA TYR A 59 -14.89 -4.77 9.59
C TYR A 59 -13.38 -4.54 9.44
N GLY A 60 -12.69 -5.46 8.79
CA GLY A 60 -11.25 -5.40 8.55
C GLY A 60 -10.84 -4.12 7.84
N VAL A 61 -11.51 -3.75 6.73
CA VAL A 61 -11.21 -2.51 5.99
C VAL A 61 -11.46 -1.29 6.85
N ILE A 62 -12.63 -1.18 7.48
CA ILE A 62 -13.02 0.00 8.27
C ILE A 62 -12.03 0.23 9.42
N PHE A 63 -11.80 -0.80 10.24
CA PHE A 63 -10.92 -0.67 11.39
C PHE A 63 -9.46 -0.52 10.98
N SER A 64 -9.01 -1.13 9.87
CA SER A 64 -7.63 -0.93 9.38
C SER A 64 -7.38 0.50 8.94
N ILE A 65 -8.35 1.18 8.31
CA ILE A 65 -8.22 2.59 7.93
C ILE A 65 -8.09 3.45 9.20
N ILE A 66 -8.94 3.19 10.20
CA ILE A 66 -8.88 3.89 11.50
C ILE A 66 -7.52 3.66 12.17
N GLY A 67 -7.06 2.41 12.23
CA GLY A 67 -5.77 2.04 12.81
C GLY A 67 -4.59 2.68 12.09
N ALA A 68 -4.61 2.68 10.75
CA ALA A 68 -3.59 3.32 9.93
C ALA A 68 -3.50 4.83 10.18
N ARG A 69 -4.66 5.49 10.37
CA ARG A 69 -4.71 6.92 10.70
C ARG A 69 -4.23 7.19 12.12
N ALA A 70 -4.75 6.44 13.10
CA ALA A 70 -4.38 6.59 14.49
C ALA A 70 -2.86 6.40 14.68
N TYR A 71 -2.29 5.36 14.07
CA TYR A 71 -0.85 5.13 14.11
C TYR A 71 -0.08 6.32 13.50
N TYR A 72 -0.47 6.79 12.31
CA TYR A 72 0.21 7.93 11.68
C TYR A 72 0.21 9.17 12.58
N VAL A 73 -0.94 9.50 13.18
CA VAL A 73 -1.10 10.66 14.06
C VAL A 73 -0.27 10.51 15.34
N ILE A 74 -0.23 9.33 15.95
CA ILE A 74 0.57 9.06 17.17
C ILE A 74 2.06 9.33 16.89
N PHE A 75 2.58 8.83 15.77
CA PHE A 75 3.99 9.00 15.42
C PHE A 75 4.31 10.37 14.81
N SER A 76 3.28 11.15 14.46
CA SER A 76 3.39 12.49 13.90
C SER A 76 2.76 13.56 14.81
N TRP A 77 2.74 13.31 16.13
CA TRP A 77 1.94 14.06 17.09
C TRP A 77 2.19 15.57 17.05
N ASP A 78 3.44 15.99 16.85
CA ASP A 78 3.80 17.40 16.75
C ASP A 78 3.08 18.15 15.64
N MET A 79 2.66 17.47 14.57
CA MET A 79 1.88 18.09 13.48
C MET A 79 0.40 18.25 13.81
N TYR A 80 -0.12 17.56 14.83
CA TYR A 80 -1.55 17.47 15.12
C TYR A 80 -1.96 18.05 16.48
N LYS A 81 -1.01 18.26 17.40
CA LYS A 81 -1.29 18.72 18.77
C LYS A 81 -2.08 20.04 18.83
N ASP A 82 -1.87 20.92 17.86
CA ASP A 82 -2.52 22.24 17.79
C ASP A 82 -3.75 22.26 16.85
N ASP A 83 -4.04 21.16 16.15
CA ASP A 83 -5.18 21.03 15.23
C ASP A 83 -5.78 19.61 15.25
N ILE A 84 -6.57 19.36 16.28
CA ILE A 84 -7.24 18.08 16.52
C ILE A 84 -8.24 17.74 15.41
N LYS A 85 -8.82 18.72 14.71
CA LYS A 85 -9.78 18.45 13.62
C LYS A 85 -9.11 17.71 12.48
N ASN A 86 -7.84 18.02 12.21
CA ASN A 86 -7.07 17.36 11.17
C ASN A 86 -6.73 15.90 11.50
N ILE A 87 -6.88 15.43 12.74
CA ILE A 87 -6.69 14.00 13.09
C ILE A 87 -7.64 13.10 12.30
N ILE A 88 -8.87 13.55 12.04
CA ILE A 88 -9.92 12.76 11.35
C ILE A 88 -9.84 12.96 9.83
N ASN A 89 -9.11 13.96 9.35
CA ASN A 89 -8.99 14.27 7.93
C ASN A 89 -8.12 13.24 7.21
N ILE A 90 -8.75 12.19 6.70
CA ILE A 90 -8.10 11.12 5.91
C ILE A 90 -7.88 11.52 4.44
N ARG A 91 -8.48 12.62 3.96
CA ARG A 91 -8.38 13.05 2.55
C ARG A 91 -7.03 13.68 2.23
N GLU A 92 -6.38 14.28 3.22
CA GLU A 92 -5.02 14.84 3.10
C GLU A 92 -3.92 13.77 3.15
N GLY A 93 -4.28 12.50 3.20
CA GLY A 93 -3.35 11.38 3.32
C GLY A 93 -2.99 11.10 4.79
N GLY A 94 -1.75 10.68 5.04
CA GLY A 94 -1.29 10.34 6.39
C GLY A 94 -1.91 9.05 6.94
N LEU A 95 -1.76 7.96 6.19
CA LEU A 95 -2.12 6.61 6.61
C LEU A 95 -0.85 5.77 6.69
N ALA A 96 -0.57 5.21 7.86
CA ALA A 96 0.59 4.34 8.06
C ALA A 96 0.19 2.87 7.95
N ILE A 97 0.84 2.13 7.04
CA ILE A 97 0.54 0.71 6.80
C ILE A 97 0.68 -0.15 8.07
N TYR A 98 1.63 0.18 8.94
CA TYR A 98 1.84 -0.52 10.21
C TYR A 98 0.60 -0.49 11.10
N GLY A 99 -0.05 0.67 11.23
CA GLY A 99 -1.29 0.80 11.97
C GLY A 99 -2.42 -0.03 11.38
N GLY A 100 -2.55 -0.02 10.05
CA GLY A 100 -3.56 -0.83 9.36
C GLY A 100 -3.36 -2.33 9.58
N VAL A 101 -2.13 -2.83 9.45
CA VAL A 101 -1.81 -4.26 9.63
C VAL A 101 -2.02 -4.70 11.08
N ILE A 102 -1.54 -3.92 12.06
CA ILE A 102 -1.73 -4.23 13.49
C ILE A 102 -3.21 -4.31 13.81
N THR A 103 -3.99 -3.32 13.39
CA THR A 103 -5.43 -3.30 13.65
C THR A 103 -6.15 -4.43 12.92
N ALA A 104 -5.79 -4.76 11.68
CA ALA A 104 -6.35 -5.90 10.96
C ALA A 104 -6.18 -7.21 11.73
N ILE A 105 -4.98 -7.46 12.28
CA ILE A 105 -4.69 -8.66 13.08
C ILE A 105 -5.60 -8.69 14.32
N VAL A 106 -5.69 -7.56 15.05
CA VAL A 106 -6.56 -7.45 16.24
C VAL A 106 -8.02 -7.71 15.89
N VAL A 107 -8.50 -7.17 14.76
CA VAL A 107 -9.88 -7.39 14.27
C VAL A 107 -10.14 -8.87 14.00
N VAL A 108 -9.21 -9.59 13.37
CA VAL A 108 -9.37 -11.04 13.14
C VAL A 108 -9.53 -11.80 14.46
N PHE A 109 -8.71 -11.51 15.46
CA PHE A 109 -8.82 -12.17 16.77
C PHE A 109 -10.14 -11.85 17.49
N ILE A 110 -10.56 -10.58 17.48
CA ILE A 110 -11.82 -10.15 18.10
C ILE A 110 -13.01 -10.78 17.37
N PHE A 111 -13.03 -10.71 16.04
CA PHE A 111 -14.08 -11.28 15.20
C PHE A 111 -14.21 -12.78 15.38
N ALA A 112 -13.08 -13.50 15.35
CA ALA A 112 -13.04 -14.95 15.60
C ALA A 112 -13.64 -15.31 16.96
N LYS A 113 -13.28 -14.56 18.01
CA LYS A 113 -13.83 -14.76 19.35
C LYS A 113 -15.34 -14.53 19.40
N ILE A 114 -15.86 -13.49 18.74
CA ILE A 114 -17.29 -13.16 18.71
C ILE A 114 -18.09 -14.25 17.97
N LYS A 115 -17.55 -14.76 16.86
CA LYS A 115 -18.21 -15.77 16.01
C LYS A 115 -17.96 -17.22 16.47
N GLY A 116 -17.13 -17.43 17.49
CA GLY A 116 -16.75 -18.78 17.94
C GLY A 116 -15.87 -19.55 16.93
N LEU A 117 -15.09 -18.83 16.13
CA LEU A 117 -14.22 -19.38 15.09
C LEU A 117 -12.76 -19.41 15.54
N SER A 118 -11.93 -20.21 14.87
CA SER A 118 -10.48 -20.15 15.06
C SER A 118 -9.88 -18.97 14.28
N PRO A 119 -9.16 -18.04 14.92
CA PRO A 119 -8.50 -16.95 14.21
C PRO A 119 -7.43 -17.46 13.25
N PHE A 120 -6.76 -18.57 13.57
CA PHE A 120 -5.76 -19.18 12.70
C PHE A 120 -6.38 -19.74 11.42
N LEU A 121 -7.60 -20.30 11.50
CA LEU A 121 -8.32 -20.74 10.30
C LEU A 121 -8.66 -19.54 9.39
N LEU A 122 -9.13 -18.43 9.98
CA LEU A 122 -9.40 -17.20 9.24
C LEU A 122 -8.14 -16.64 8.58
N PHE A 123 -6.99 -16.67 9.26
CA PHE A 123 -5.71 -16.29 8.65
C PHE A 123 -5.29 -17.25 7.53
N ASP A 124 -5.47 -18.56 7.73
CA ASP A 124 -5.10 -19.58 6.75
C ASP A 124 -5.85 -19.40 5.43
N THR A 125 -7.15 -19.12 5.51
CA THR A 125 -7.99 -18.82 4.34
C THR A 125 -7.73 -17.39 3.81
N GLY A 126 -7.60 -16.41 4.71
CA GLY A 126 -7.39 -15.00 4.37
C GLY A 126 -6.05 -14.72 3.68
N ARG A 127 -5.03 -15.58 3.86
CA ARG A 127 -3.70 -15.42 3.22
C ARG A 127 -3.78 -15.31 1.70
N PHE A 128 -4.71 -16.04 1.07
CA PHE A 128 -4.89 -16.00 -0.38
C PHE A 128 -5.37 -14.62 -0.82
N GLY A 129 -6.34 -14.07 -0.09
CA GLY A 129 -6.79 -12.70 -0.30
C GLY A 129 -5.69 -11.66 -0.09
N LEU A 130 -4.88 -11.84 0.95
CA LEU A 130 -3.74 -10.96 1.25
C LEU A 130 -2.69 -10.97 0.14
N ILE A 131 -2.29 -12.14 -0.36
CA ILE A 131 -1.31 -12.25 -1.45
C ILE A 131 -1.87 -11.62 -2.74
N THR A 132 -3.12 -11.90 -3.08
CA THR A 132 -3.77 -11.29 -4.26
C THR A 132 -3.84 -9.77 -4.16
N GLY A 133 -4.24 -9.25 -2.99
CA GLY A 133 -4.27 -7.82 -2.74
C GLY A 133 -2.88 -7.18 -2.88
N GLN A 134 -1.83 -7.81 -2.37
CA GLN A 134 -0.46 -7.32 -2.50
C GLN A 134 0.01 -7.32 -3.96
N MET A 135 -0.27 -8.39 -4.72
CA MET A 135 0.07 -8.48 -6.14
C MET A 135 -0.59 -7.36 -6.96
N ILE A 136 -1.87 -7.10 -6.72
CA ILE A 136 -2.61 -6.03 -7.40
C ILE A 136 -2.11 -4.66 -6.93
N GLY A 137 -1.90 -4.48 -5.62
CA GLY A 137 -1.44 -3.23 -5.03
C GLY A 137 -0.10 -2.73 -5.58
N ARG A 138 0.79 -3.64 -6.04
CA ARG A 138 2.05 -3.25 -6.70
C ARG A 138 1.83 -2.41 -7.96
N TRP A 139 0.72 -2.61 -8.67
CA TRP A 139 0.36 -1.76 -9.81
C TRP A 139 -0.03 -0.35 -9.35
N GLY A 140 -0.54 -0.19 -8.14
CA GLY A 140 -0.75 1.12 -7.52
C GLY A 140 0.58 1.86 -7.40
N ASN A 141 1.61 1.21 -6.85
CA ASN A 141 2.95 1.82 -6.75
C ASN A 141 3.50 2.24 -8.12
N PHE A 142 3.20 1.47 -9.18
CA PHE A 142 3.57 1.84 -10.55
C PHE A 142 2.90 3.13 -11.02
N PHE A 143 1.58 3.28 -10.84
CA PHE A 143 0.86 4.50 -11.21
C PHE A 143 1.25 5.70 -10.33
N ASN A 144 1.47 5.48 -9.04
CA ASN A 144 1.89 6.51 -8.09
C ASN A 144 3.38 6.84 -8.14
N ARG A 145 4.11 6.12 -9.00
CA ARG A 145 5.54 6.29 -9.25
C ARG A 145 6.38 6.22 -7.96
N GLU A 146 6.23 5.12 -7.23
CA GLU A 146 6.96 4.86 -5.99
C GLU A 146 7.44 3.40 -5.91
N ALA A 147 8.27 3.11 -4.91
CA ALA A 147 8.77 1.76 -4.59
C ALA A 147 9.46 1.03 -5.77
N PHE A 148 10.22 1.77 -6.59
CA PHE A 148 10.99 1.19 -7.69
C PHE A 148 12.28 0.53 -7.22
N GLY A 149 12.81 -0.36 -8.07
CA GLY A 149 14.10 -1.02 -7.85
C GLY A 149 15.31 -0.10 -8.06
N GLU A 150 16.50 -0.68 -7.85
CA GLU A 150 17.77 0.01 -8.01
C GLU A 150 18.07 0.39 -9.48
N TYR A 151 19.00 1.34 -9.64
CA TYR A 151 19.51 1.73 -10.95
C TYR A 151 20.17 0.55 -11.66
N THR A 152 19.73 0.28 -12.89
CA THR A 152 20.29 -0.81 -13.71
C THR A 152 20.47 -0.39 -15.16
N ASN A 153 21.39 -1.06 -15.86
CA ASN A 153 21.62 -0.91 -17.30
C ASN A 153 20.99 -2.06 -18.11
N GLY A 154 20.11 -2.86 -17.49
CA GLY A 154 19.44 -3.98 -18.13
C GLY A 154 18.47 -3.59 -19.27
N LEU A 155 18.04 -4.59 -20.04
CA LEU A 155 17.16 -4.43 -21.19
C LEU A 155 15.79 -3.82 -20.83
N PHE A 156 15.25 -4.16 -19.67
CA PHE A 156 13.92 -3.72 -19.23
C PHE A 156 13.96 -2.54 -18.27
N VAL A 157 15.05 -1.76 -18.27
CA VAL A 157 15.13 -0.56 -17.43
C VAL A 157 14.04 0.43 -17.83
N MET A 158 13.28 0.89 -16.85
CA MET A 158 12.29 1.94 -17.01
C MET A 158 12.87 3.26 -16.50
N ARG A 159 12.84 4.29 -17.36
CA ARG A 159 13.29 5.64 -16.99
C ARG A 159 12.09 6.47 -16.55
N LEU A 160 12.19 7.01 -15.34
CA LEU A 160 11.21 7.91 -14.77
C LEU A 160 11.86 9.30 -14.64
N PRO A 161 11.23 10.36 -15.17
CA PRO A 161 11.76 11.71 -14.99
C PRO A 161 11.65 12.10 -13.51
N VAL A 162 12.71 12.71 -12.97
CA VAL A 162 12.81 13.05 -11.54
C VAL A 162 11.71 14.04 -11.11
N SER A 163 11.27 14.90 -12.03
CA SER A 163 10.15 15.84 -11.81
C SER A 163 8.81 15.16 -11.53
N GLN A 164 8.69 13.87 -11.82
CA GLN A 164 7.46 13.09 -11.68
C GLN A 164 7.45 12.21 -10.43
N LEU A 165 8.51 12.29 -9.60
CA LEU A 165 8.63 11.52 -8.36
C LEU A 165 8.05 12.30 -7.18
N LEU A 166 7.43 11.58 -6.24
CA LEU A 166 7.05 12.13 -4.94
C LEU A 166 8.28 12.64 -4.19
N ALA A 167 8.12 13.76 -3.46
CA ALA A 167 9.21 14.43 -2.74
C ALA A 167 9.98 13.49 -1.80
N GLY A 168 9.29 12.56 -1.12
CA GLY A 168 9.93 11.54 -0.27
C GLY A 168 10.88 10.62 -1.04
N THR A 169 10.51 10.20 -2.25
CA THR A 169 11.34 9.36 -3.13
C THR A 169 12.58 10.13 -3.59
N ILE A 170 12.45 11.44 -3.85
CA ILE A 170 13.57 12.30 -4.25
C ILE A 170 14.62 12.41 -3.13
N VAL A 171 14.20 12.55 -1.86
CA VAL A 171 15.11 12.62 -0.71
C VAL A 171 15.93 11.33 -0.56
N VAL A 172 15.27 10.18 -0.67
CA VAL A 172 15.93 8.86 -0.58
C VAL A 172 16.91 8.66 -1.73
N ILE A 173 16.50 8.98 -2.97
CA ILE A 173 17.39 8.91 -4.14
C ILE A 173 18.60 9.83 -3.97
N SER A 174 18.39 11.05 -3.51
CA SER A 174 19.46 12.02 -3.29
C SER A 174 20.46 11.51 -2.25
N ALA A 175 19.98 10.93 -1.15
CA ALA A 175 20.83 10.32 -0.13
C ALA A 175 21.65 9.14 -0.69
N ILE A 176 21.01 8.25 -1.46
CA ILE A 176 21.70 7.11 -2.10
C ILE A 176 22.76 7.59 -3.09
N LEU A 177 22.45 8.59 -3.93
CA LEU A 177 23.40 9.16 -4.89
C LEU A 177 24.57 9.85 -4.20
N ILE A 178 24.34 10.56 -3.10
CA ILE A 178 25.41 11.16 -2.28
C ILE A 178 26.31 10.07 -1.69
N ILE A 179 25.74 9.00 -1.15
CA ILE A 179 26.50 7.88 -0.57
C ILE A 179 27.29 7.14 -1.66
N ALA A 180 26.66 6.85 -2.80
CA ALA A 180 27.30 6.19 -3.95
C ALA A 180 28.41 7.06 -4.56
N GLY A 181 28.18 8.37 -4.67
CA GLY A 181 29.18 9.35 -5.11
C GLY A 181 30.40 9.39 -4.18
N ARG A 182 30.18 9.37 -2.87
CA ARG A 182 31.27 9.28 -1.87
C ARG A 182 32.07 7.97 -2.00
N LYS A 183 31.42 6.82 -2.21
CA LYS A 183 32.11 5.55 -2.45
C LYS A 183 32.95 5.55 -3.74
N LYS A 184 32.44 6.16 -4.81
CA LYS A 184 33.13 6.23 -6.09
C LYS A 184 34.35 7.18 -6.04
N ALA A 185 34.25 8.29 -5.31
CA ALA A 185 35.36 9.21 -5.07
C ALA A 185 36.48 8.56 -4.21
N ALA A 186 36.11 7.80 -3.18
CA ALA A 186 37.07 7.08 -2.34
C ALA A 186 37.81 5.95 -3.09
N ALA A 187 37.18 5.34 -4.10
CA ALA A 187 37.80 4.32 -4.94
C ALA A 187 38.78 4.88 -5.99
N LEU A 188 38.70 6.19 -6.31
CA LEU A 188 39.59 6.89 -7.24
C LEU A 188 40.81 7.52 -6.56
N GLN A 189 40.86 7.52 -5.22
CA GLN A 189 41.99 8.01 -4.41
C GLN A 189 42.94 6.89 -3.95
N LYS A 190 42.76 5.66 -4.44
CA LYS A 190 43.69 4.53 -4.28
C LYS A 190 44.34 4.21 -5.61
#